data_AF-A0A1V6ICW5-F1
#
_entry.id   AF-A0A1V6ICW5-F1
#
_cell.length_a   1.000
_cell.length_b   1.000
_cell.length_c   1.000
_cell.angle_alpha   90.00
_cell.angle_beta   90.00
_cell.angle_gamma   90.00
#
_symmetry.space_group_name_H-M   'P 1'
#
loop_
_entity.id
_entity.type
_entity.pdbx_description
1 polymer ?
#
loop_
_entity_poly.entity_id
_entity_poly.type
_entity_poly.pdbx_seq_one_letter_code
_entity_poly.pdbx_strand_id
1 'polypeptide(L)'
;MLSNRIVTEAGIDPNKRTHALTDEEIAKVRDILERNYKVEGDLRKEVSISIKRLMDIGCYRGLRHRRGLPVRGQRTRTNARTRKGPRKTSMKKKK
;
A
#
# COMPACT_ATOMS: atom_id res chain seq x y z
N MET A 1 -10.15 -13.98 -3.84
CA MET A 1 -9.59 -12.86 -3.06
C MET A 1 -8.86 -13.41 -1.85
N LEU A 2 -7.88 -12.68 -1.28
CA LEU A 2 -7.11 -13.12 -0.11
C LEU A 2 -8.02 -13.34 1.12
N SER A 3 -9.00 -12.45 1.32
CA SER A 3 -9.99 -12.55 2.39
C SER A 3 -10.70 -13.91 2.42
N ASN A 4 -11.21 -14.37 1.27
CA ASN A 4 -11.95 -15.63 1.20
C ASN A 4 -11.06 -16.83 1.54
N ARG A 5 -9.76 -16.78 1.18
CA ARG A 5 -8.83 -17.86 1.50
C ARG A 5 -8.62 -17.99 3.01
N ILE A 6 -8.44 -16.87 3.70
CA ILE A 6 -8.26 -16.85 5.15
C ILE A 6 -9.52 -17.36 5.87
N VAL A 7 -10.70 -16.97 5.39
CA VAL A 7 -11.98 -17.42 5.95
C VAL A 7 -12.18 -18.92 5.74
N THR A 8 -11.85 -19.45 4.55
CA THR A 8 -11.91 -20.89 4.29
C THR A 8 -10.89 -21.68 5.11
N GLU A 9 -9.69 -21.14 5.31
CA GLU A 9 -8.62 -21.75 6.12
C GLU A 9 -8.98 -21.76 7.61
N ALA A 10 -9.66 -20.71 8.09
CA ALA A 10 -10.16 -20.63 9.46
C ALA A 10 -11.40 -21.52 9.71
N GLY A 11 -12.02 -22.07 8.65
CA GLY A 11 -13.22 -22.90 8.75
C GLY A 11 -14.49 -22.12 9.12
N ILE A 12 -14.55 -20.83 8.80
CA ILE A 12 -15.68 -19.95 9.12
C ILE A 12 -16.59 -19.82 7.90
N ASP A 13 -17.92 -19.79 8.11
CA ASP A 13 -18.87 -19.48 7.03
C ASP A 13 -18.66 -18.05 6.52
N PRO A 14 -18.39 -17.83 5.22
CA PRO A 14 -18.22 -16.51 4.63
C PRO A 14 -19.41 -15.57 4.79
N ASN A 15 -20.61 -16.09 5.02
CA ASN A 15 -21.83 -15.28 5.21
C ASN A 15 -22.07 -14.89 6.68
N LYS A 16 -21.28 -15.44 7.60
CA LYS A 16 -21.40 -15.14 9.03
C LYS A 16 -21.06 -13.67 9.26
N ARG A 17 -21.95 -12.97 9.97
CA ARG A 17 -21.77 -11.54 10.29
C ARG A 17 -20.71 -11.36 11.38
N THR A 18 -20.02 -10.23 11.34
CA THR A 18 -18.89 -9.92 12.24
C THR A 18 -19.26 -9.94 13.73
N HIS A 19 -20.46 -9.50 14.11
CA HIS A 19 -20.90 -9.49 15.50
C HIS A 19 -21.26 -10.89 16.05
N ALA A 20 -21.43 -11.88 15.17
CA ALA A 20 -21.76 -13.26 15.55
C ALA A 20 -20.50 -14.14 15.61
N LEU A 21 -19.33 -13.58 15.35
CA LEU A 21 -18.06 -14.29 15.46
C LEU A 21 -17.76 -14.56 16.93
N THR A 22 -17.34 -15.79 17.20
CA THR A 22 -16.86 -16.20 18.53
C THR A 22 -15.41 -15.78 18.70
N ASP A 23 -14.97 -15.61 19.95
CA ASP A 23 -13.58 -15.24 20.25
C ASP A 23 -12.57 -16.28 19.73
N GLU A 24 -12.96 -17.56 19.71
CA GLU A 24 -12.15 -18.65 19.14
C GLU A 24 -11.93 -18.49 17.64
N GLU A 25 -12.98 -18.13 16.88
CA GLU A 25 -12.89 -17.88 15.44
C GLU A 25 -12.01 -16.66 15.15
N ILE A 26 -12.11 -15.61 15.98
CA ILE A 26 -11.26 -14.43 15.87
C ILE A 26 -9.80 -14.78 16.14
N ALA A 27 -9.52 -15.58 17.18
CA ALA A 27 -8.18 -16.05 17.49
C ALA A 27 -7.57 -16.88 16.34
N LYS A 28 -8.34 -17.80 15.74
CA LYS A 28 -7.91 -18.59 14.57
C LYS A 28 -7.53 -17.70 13.39
N VAL A 29 -8.36 -16.71 13.07
CA VAL A 29 -8.07 -15.77 11.97
C VAL A 29 -6.80 -14.97 12.25
N ARG A 30 -6.61 -14.53 13.50
CA ARG A 30 -5.42 -13.80 13.91
C ARG A 30 -4.15 -14.65 13.79
N ASP A 31 -4.19 -15.90 14.24
CA ASP A 31 -3.06 -16.84 14.14
C ASP A 31 -2.66 -17.10 12.68
N ILE A 32 -3.64 -17.28 11.80
CA ILE A 32 -3.41 -17.46 10.36
C ILE A 32 -2.77 -16.20 9.76
N LEU A 33 -3.26 -15.01 10.14
CA LEU A 33 -2.72 -13.73 9.68
C LEU A 33 -1.27 -13.53 10.12
N GLU A 34 -0.96 -13.74 11.40
CA GLU A 34 0.37 -13.51 11.97
C GLU A 34 1.41 -14.51 11.43
N ARG A 35 1.02 -15.78 11.21
CA ARG A 35 1.94 -16.82 10.70
C ARG A 35 2.23 -16.71 9.22
N ASN A 36 1.19 -16.49 8.41
CA ASN A 36 1.29 -16.69 6.96
C ASN A 36 1.45 -15.39 6.18
N TYR A 37 1.15 -14.23 6.78
CA TYR A 37 1.05 -12.98 6.04
C TYR A 37 1.78 -11.81 6.70
N LYS A 38 2.56 -11.09 5.90
CA LYS A 38 3.10 -9.80 6.29
C LYS A 38 2.04 -8.72 6.08
N VAL A 39 1.49 -8.19 7.16
CA VAL A 39 0.45 -7.17 7.14
C VAL A 39 0.89 -5.87 7.81
N GLU A 40 0.16 -4.79 7.51
CA GLU A 40 0.29 -3.47 8.13
C GLU A 40 1.73 -2.95 8.27
N GLY A 41 2.24 -2.88 9.50
CA GLY A 41 3.47 -2.17 9.84
C GLY A 41 4.69 -2.75 9.12
N ASP A 42 4.81 -4.06 9.10
CA ASP A 42 6.00 -4.71 8.53
C ASP A 42 5.99 -4.65 7.01
N LEU A 43 4.82 -4.80 6.38
CA LEU A 43 4.67 -4.58 4.95
C LEU A 43 4.97 -3.10 4.57
N ARG A 44 4.49 -2.13 5.36
CA ARG A 44 4.78 -0.71 5.14
C ARG A 44 6.28 -0.40 5.27
N LYS A 45 6.96 -1.00 6.26
CA LYS A 45 8.42 -0.88 6.43
C LYS A 45 9.16 -1.47 5.23
N GLU A 46 8.81 -2.70 4.83
CA GLU A 46 9.44 -3.40 3.70
C GLU A 46 9.31 -2.60 2.39
N VAL A 47 8.12 -2.06 2.12
CA VAL A 47 7.88 -1.19 0.96
C VAL A 47 8.69 0.10 1.05
N SER A 48 8.76 0.72 2.22
CA SER A 48 9.52 1.95 2.44
C SER A 48 11.02 1.73 2.22
N ILE A 49 11.57 0.63 2.74
CA ILE A 49 12.97 0.21 2.53
C ILE A 49 13.21 -0.05 1.04
N SER A 50 12.29 -0.74 0.37
CA SER A 50 12.39 -1.00 -1.06
C SER A 50 12.43 0.29 -1.89
N ILE A 51 11.59 1.27 -1.56
CA ILE A 51 11.58 2.58 -2.23
C ILE A 51 12.87 3.35 -1.92
N LYS A 52 13.34 3.33 -0.67
CA LYS A 52 14.60 3.97 -0.27
C LYS A 52 15.79 3.38 -1.03
N ARG A 53 15.88 2.04 -1.10
CA ARG A 53 16.88 1.33 -1.92
C ARG A 53 16.86 1.79 -3.38
N LEU A 54 15.68 1.92 -4.00
CA LEU A 54 15.59 2.43 -5.38
C LEU A 54 16.10 3.87 -5.53
N MET A 55 15.85 4.72 -4.54
CA MET A 55 16.33 6.11 -4.50
C MET A 55 17.83 6.20 -4.30
N ASP A 56 18.41 5.34 -3.45
CA ASP A 56 19.83 5.31 -3.13
C ASP A 56 20.66 4.79 -4.32
N ILE A 57 20.18 3.75 -5.00
CA ILE A 57 20.78 3.23 -6.25
C ILE A 57 20.79 4.29 -7.37
N GLY A 58 19.89 5.28 -7.32
CA GLY A 58 19.81 6.32 -8.35
C GLY A 58 19.19 5.87 -9.68
N CYS A 59 18.54 4.70 -9.72
CA CYS A 59 17.84 4.23 -10.91
C CYS A 59 16.70 5.18 -11.34
N TYR A 60 16.23 5.07 -12.59
CA TYR A 60 15.15 5.92 -13.11
C TYR A 60 13.95 5.97 -12.17
N ARG A 61 13.47 4.80 -11.70
CA ARG A 61 12.35 4.71 -10.75
C ARG A 61 12.61 5.48 -9.45
N GLY A 62 13.82 5.38 -8.90
CA GLY A 62 14.25 6.14 -7.72
C GLY A 62 14.19 7.65 -7.92
N LEU A 63 14.73 8.14 -9.04
CA LEU A 63 14.67 9.56 -9.40
C LEU A 63 13.21 10.06 -9.52
N ARG A 64 12.31 9.23 -10.06
CA ARG A 64 10.88 9.55 -10.15
C ARG A 64 10.20 9.55 -8.78
N HIS A 65 10.53 8.59 -7.91
CA HIS A 65 10.06 8.59 -6.52
C HIS A 65 10.47 9.87 -5.79
N ARG A 66 11.75 10.27 -5.91
CA ARG A 66 12.30 11.51 -5.32
C ARG A 66 11.62 12.78 -5.85
N ARG A 67 11.33 12.83 -7.14
CA ARG A 67 10.67 13.99 -7.80
C ARG A 67 9.14 14.01 -7.64
N GLY A 68 8.54 13.04 -6.94
CA GLY A 68 7.08 12.96 -6.80
C GLY A 68 6.36 12.71 -8.13
N LEU A 69 6.95 11.92 -9.03
CA LEU A 69 6.40 11.60 -10.34
C LEU A 69 5.96 10.13 -10.43
N PRO A 70 4.99 9.80 -11.30
CA PRO A 70 4.69 8.42 -11.66
C PRO A 70 5.92 7.66 -12.15
N VAL A 71 6.00 6.38 -11.75
CA VAL A 71 7.18 5.53 -11.92
C VAL A 71 7.03 4.47 -13.02
N ARG A 72 5.79 4.16 -13.44
CA ARG A 72 5.47 3.11 -14.43
C ARG A 72 5.37 3.65 -15.87
N GLY A 73 6.25 4.56 -16.26
CA GLY A 73 6.28 5.12 -17.63
C GLY A 73 5.11 6.05 -18.00
N GLN A 74 4.27 6.44 -17.05
CA GLN A 74 3.11 7.28 -17.31
C GLN A 74 3.50 8.72 -17.70
N ARG A 75 2.68 9.35 -18.54
CA ARG A 75 2.87 10.75 -18.97
C ARG A 75 2.69 11.72 -17.80
N THR A 76 3.62 12.67 -17.67
CA THR A 76 3.61 13.65 -16.55
C THR A 76 3.11 15.03 -16.89
N ARG A 77 2.80 15.33 -18.16
CA ARG A 77 2.38 16.66 -18.58
C ARG A 77 0.94 16.98 -18.18
N THR A 78 0.01 16.05 -18.43
CA THR A 78 -1.43 16.26 -18.25
C THR A 78 -1.94 15.66 -16.93
N ASN A 79 -2.15 14.34 -16.88
CA ASN A 79 -2.87 13.65 -15.80
C ASN A 79 -1.92 12.84 -14.91
N ALA A 80 -1.22 13.53 -14.00
CA ALA A 80 -0.30 12.91 -13.02
C ALA A 80 -0.52 13.41 -11.58
N ARG A 81 -1.74 13.89 -11.28
CA ARG A 81 -2.05 14.62 -10.03
C ARG A 81 -2.09 13.73 -8.79
N THR A 82 -2.49 12.48 -8.92
CA THR A 82 -2.45 11.49 -7.83
C THR A 82 -1.06 11.36 -7.21
N ARG A 83 0.01 11.50 -8.02
CA ARG A 83 1.39 11.45 -7.54
C ARG A 83 2.04 12.81 -7.34
N LYS A 84 1.76 13.80 -8.20
CA LYS A 84 2.33 15.16 -8.12
C LYS A 84 1.71 16.03 -7.02
N GLY A 85 0.51 15.68 -6.56
CA GLY A 85 -0.31 16.55 -5.73
C GLY A 85 -1.01 17.68 -6.52
N PRO A 86 -1.77 18.53 -5.80
CA PRO A 86 -2.49 19.66 -6.38
C PRO A 86 -1.54 20.66 -7.06
N ARG A 87 -2.07 21.48 -7.97
CA ARG A 87 -1.27 22.54 -8.62
C ARG A 87 -0.85 23.54 -7.55
N LYS A 88 0.46 23.68 -7.33
CA LYS A 88 1.00 24.78 -6.55
C LYS A 88 0.71 26.08 -7.30
N THR A 89 0.04 27.02 -6.67
CA THR A 89 -0.17 28.37 -7.19
C THR A 89 1.20 29.02 -7.34
N SER A 90 1.58 29.40 -8.56
CA SER A 90 2.83 30.14 -8.77
C SER A 90 2.69 31.51 -8.12
N MET A 91 3.54 31.83 -7.13
CA MET A 91 3.71 33.23 -6.71
C MET A 91 4.18 34.01 -7.94
N LYS A 92 3.38 34.99 -8.39
CA LYS A 92 3.81 35.93 -9.42
C LYS A 92 5.05 36.63 -8.87
N LYS A 93 6.20 36.51 -9.55
CA LYS A 93 7.32 37.43 -9.30
C LYS A 93 6.79 38.82 -9.62
N LYS A 94 6.72 39.71 -8.62
CA LYS A 94 6.52 41.13 -8.87
C LYS A 94 7.69 41.60 -9.74
N LYS A 95 7.35 42.25 -10.87
CA LYS A 95 8.31 43.01 -11.68
C LYS A 95 8.79 44.21 -10.89
#